data_AF-A0A1H7T9P9-F1
#
_entry.id   AF-A0A1H7T9P9-F1
#
_cell.length_a   1.000
_cell.length_b   1.000
_cell.length_c   1.000
_cell.angle_alpha   90.00
_cell.angle_beta   90.00
_cell.angle_gamma   90.00
#
_symmetry.space_group_name_H-M   'P 1'
#
loop_
_entity.id
_entity.type
_entity.pdbx_description
1 polymer ?
#
loop_
_entity_poly.entity_id
_entity_poly.type
_entity_poly.pdbx_seq_one_letter_code
_entity_poly.pdbx_strand_id
1 'polypeptide(L)'
;MSFDPIVSPEEPPQDPRARKTRARRLPDLLALLRRRPAMDFETLMQRIQLPSLPVTDENMACTTHHDYGRLLARQDMWADLARRINYCDTARLHTPAGEPATLLLAGGARSDLLAAAQDALFDGTEPDPSGIDALEEIATDFPDNYACALVVALAHIDIGLAWRATVSPPAAATHEIRFLDHFRRAEEILAPFDPVDLDAPSLAAAQCALLAGRPQPRQRVAEDYAKLIDLDPDSPRHMRAFGEALLPARYGDYDMLDSEARRTAAHTGEIWGAGGYVWVYLDALARDPGAMTRLDADLFVDGLRDIVACKRDQHVINQLAAFCGIVMAAQSGKARPPAQVEATRQRIHACLDWLLENHLQELHPLIWSQTLLSPGLGPTLPSRRALIDKGRQTALRVIAHCFAEDIEDGNSIAFSSSGMYRLPAA
;
A
#
# COMPACT_ATOMS: atom_id res chain seq x y z
N MET A 1 58.79 -79.48 25.73
CA MET A 1 58.94 -78.12 26.29
C MET A 1 57.52 -77.58 26.43
N SER A 2 56.84 -77.81 27.57
CA SER A 2 56.82 -77.02 28.83
C SER A 2 56.11 -75.67 28.62
N PHE A 3 55.05 -75.26 29.31
CA PHE A 3 54.51 -75.57 30.65
C PHE A 3 52.99 -75.25 30.69
N ASP A 4 52.19 -76.05 31.39
CA ASP A 4 51.04 -75.58 32.22
C ASP A 4 51.59 -75.38 33.67
N PRO A 5 50.94 -74.69 34.67
CA PRO A 5 49.49 -74.70 34.97
C PRO A 5 48.88 -73.56 35.89
N ILE A 6 47.56 -73.68 36.23
CA ILE A 6 46.87 -73.42 37.56
C ILE A 6 46.91 -71.97 38.18
N VAL A 7 45.82 -71.25 38.54
CA VAL A 7 44.78 -71.43 39.59
C VAL A 7 43.59 -70.43 39.38
N SER A 8 42.33 -70.86 39.56
CA SER A 8 41.16 -70.08 40.08
C SER A 8 40.94 -70.49 41.56
N PRO A 9 40.28 -69.77 42.51
CA PRO A 9 38.93 -69.17 42.37
C PRO A 9 38.61 -67.98 43.34
N GLU A 10 37.40 -67.40 43.26
CA GLU A 10 36.51 -67.23 44.43
C GLU A 10 35.16 -66.64 43.99
N GLU A 11 34.09 -67.41 44.20
CA GLU A 11 32.73 -66.92 44.42
C GLU A 11 32.30 -67.33 45.83
N PRO A 12 31.52 -66.49 46.52
CA PRO A 12 30.47 -66.96 47.42
C PRO A 12 29.06 -66.49 46.96
N PRO A 13 27.98 -67.10 47.50
CA PRO A 13 26.85 -67.57 46.68
C PRO A 13 25.51 -66.83 46.88
N GLN A 14 24.62 -67.02 45.88
CA GLN A 14 23.14 -67.27 45.87
C GLN A 14 22.28 -66.68 47.02
N ASP A 15 21.08 -66.10 46.85
CA ASP A 15 19.91 -66.44 46.02
C ASP A 15 18.78 -65.39 46.32
N PRO A 16 17.47 -65.66 46.13
CA PRO A 16 16.61 -65.48 44.96
C PRO A 16 15.56 -64.35 45.16
N ARG A 17 14.97 -63.85 44.05
CA ARG A 17 13.51 -63.97 43.78
C ARG A 17 13.06 -63.02 42.65
N ALA A 18 12.61 -63.69 41.59
CA ALA A 18 11.39 -63.41 40.85
C ALA A 18 11.37 -62.22 39.87
N ARG A 19 11.58 -62.58 38.59
CA ARG A 19 10.57 -62.48 37.51
C ARG A 19 9.68 -61.23 37.52
N LYS A 20 9.86 -60.36 36.51
CA LYS A 20 8.91 -60.23 35.37
C LYS A 20 9.28 -59.07 34.42
N THR A 21 9.25 -59.39 33.13
CA THR A 21 8.87 -58.53 31.98
C THR A 21 9.69 -57.28 31.66
N ARG A 22 10.46 -57.36 30.56
CA ARG A 22 10.79 -56.23 29.68
C ARG A 22 9.50 -55.59 29.18
N ALA A 23 9.07 -54.49 29.81
CA ALA A 23 8.14 -53.56 29.20
C ALA A 23 8.96 -52.54 28.38
N ARG A 24 8.74 -52.55 27.06
CA ARG A 24 9.07 -51.43 26.18
C ARG A 24 8.52 -50.16 26.81
N ARG A 25 9.37 -49.20 27.16
CA ARG A 25 8.93 -47.83 27.48
C ARG A 25 8.33 -47.25 26.20
N LEU A 26 7.00 -47.23 26.13
CA LEU A 26 6.27 -46.36 25.23
C LEU A 26 6.73 -44.91 25.51
N PRO A 27 6.96 -44.07 24.48
CA PRO A 27 7.06 -42.64 24.70
C PRO A 27 5.78 -42.18 25.40
N ASP A 28 5.95 -41.30 26.38
CA ASP A 28 4.91 -40.80 27.26
C ASP A 28 3.80 -40.13 26.43
N LEU A 29 2.75 -40.88 26.09
CA LEU A 29 1.58 -40.44 25.32
C LEU A 29 0.84 -39.29 26.04
N LEU A 30 1.11 -39.05 27.33
CA LEU A 30 0.58 -37.92 28.09
C LEU A 30 1.37 -36.63 27.88
N ALA A 31 2.62 -36.68 27.41
CA ALA A 31 3.36 -35.49 26.99
C ALA A 31 2.82 -34.92 25.67
N LEU A 32 2.30 -35.77 24.78
CA LEU A 32 1.58 -35.39 23.55
C LEU A 32 0.19 -34.80 23.82
N LEU A 33 -0.35 -34.99 25.03
CA LEU A 33 -1.68 -34.51 25.44
C LEU A 33 -1.64 -33.25 26.32
N ARG A 34 -0.45 -32.74 26.67
CA ARG A 34 -0.29 -31.35 27.13
C ARG A 34 -0.04 -30.43 25.95
N ARG A 35 -0.95 -30.40 24.98
CA ARG A 35 -1.12 -29.14 24.24
C ARG A 35 -1.65 -28.15 25.26
N ARG A 36 -0.83 -27.16 25.64
CA ARG A 36 -1.36 -25.94 26.25
C ARG A 36 -2.54 -25.52 25.38
N PRO A 37 -3.70 -25.14 25.95
CA PRO A 37 -4.76 -24.57 25.13
C PRO A 37 -4.11 -23.43 24.34
N ALA A 38 -4.17 -23.51 23.00
CA ALA A 38 -3.72 -22.43 22.14
C ALA A 38 -4.39 -21.16 22.69
N MET A 39 -3.58 -20.18 23.09
CA MET A 39 -4.13 -18.97 23.69
C MET A 39 -5.06 -18.33 22.67
N ASP A 40 -6.20 -17.80 23.13
CA ASP A 40 -7.05 -17.06 22.21
C ASP A 40 -6.29 -15.84 21.65
N PHE A 41 -6.66 -15.42 20.45
CA PHE A 41 -5.97 -14.31 19.79
C PHE A 41 -6.03 -13.01 20.60
N GLU A 42 -7.06 -12.81 21.43
CA GLU A 42 -7.15 -11.64 22.29
C GLU A 42 -6.06 -11.65 23.37
N THR A 43 -5.79 -12.80 23.96
CA THR A 43 -4.70 -13.01 24.93
C THR A 43 -3.33 -12.85 24.27
N LEU A 44 -3.15 -13.36 23.04
CA LEU A 44 -1.92 -13.13 22.27
C LEU A 44 -1.70 -11.64 22.00
N MET A 45 -2.73 -10.93 21.56
CA MET A 45 -2.67 -9.49 21.27
C MET A 45 -2.35 -8.64 22.51
N GLN A 46 -2.83 -9.03 23.70
CA GLN A 46 -2.52 -8.33 24.96
C GLN A 46 -1.04 -8.37 25.35
N ARG A 47 -0.29 -9.35 24.81
CA ARG A 47 1.15 -9.52 25.05
C ARG A 47 2.02 -8.76 24.04
N ILE A 48 1.40 -7.97 23.15
CA ILE A 48 2.10 -7.15 22.15
C ILE A 48 2.19 -5.71 22.65
N GLN A 49 3.41 -5.25 22.92
CA GLN A 49 3.72 -3.87 23.26
C GLN A 49 4.26 -3.13 22.04
N LEU A 50 3.34 -2.58 21.23
CA LEU A 50 3.65 -1.81 20.03
C LEU A 50 2.99 -0.42 20.15
N PRO A 51 3.77 0.67 20.18
CA PRO A 51 3.23 2.02 20.12
C PRO A 51 2.32 2.18 18.90
N SER A 52 1.17 2.82 19.07
CA SER A 52 0.23 3.07 17.97
C SER A 52 0.04 4.56 17.79
N LEU A 53 0.21 5.03 16.55
CA LEU A 53 0.00 6.42 16.15
C LEU A 53 -1.27 6.51 15.27
N PRO A 54 -2.43 6.89 15.83
CA PRO A 54 -3.66 7.08 15.07
C PRO A 54 -3.63 8.29 14.13
N VAL A 55 -2.73 9.23 14.39
CA VAL A 55 -2.41 10.37 13.52
C VAL A 55 -0.90 10.33 13.35
N THR A 56 -0.45 10.12 12.13
CA THR A 56 0.96 9.96 11.77
C THR A 56 1.50 11.29 11.24
N ASP A 57 2.83 11.45 11.21
CA ASP A 57 3.48 12.60 10.58
C ASP A 57 3.06 12.74 9.11
N GLU A 58 2.87 11.60 8.42
CA GLU A 58 2.32 11.57 7.07
C GLU A 58 0.91 12.19 7.01
N ASN A 59 0.01 11.78 7.91
CA ASN A 59 -1.33 12.34 7.93
C ASN A 59 -1.32 13.84 8.23
N MET A 60 -0.47 14.27 9.17
CA MET A 60 -0.32 15.69 9.49
C MET A 60 0.21 16.49 8.29
N ALA A 61 1.23 15.99 7.60
CA ALA A 61 1.79 16.62 6.41
C ALA A 61 0.74 16.72 5.27
N CYS A 62 0.06 15.62 4.97
CA CYS A 62 -1.04 15.58 4.00
C CYS A 62 -2.12 16.61 4.33
N THR A 63 -2.63 16.60 5.57
CA THR A 63 -3.68 17.54 6.01
C THR A 63 -3.20 18.97 5.98
N THR A 64 -1.95 19.26 6.35
CA THR A 64 -1.39 20.61 6.33
C THR A 64 -1.37 21.20 4.92
N HIS A 65 -0.87 20.45 3.93
CA HIS A 65 -0.86 20.90 2.54
C HIS A 65 -2.28 21.06 1.99
N HIS A 66 -3.15 20.09 2.24
CA HIS A 66 -4.53 20.14 1.79
C HIS A 66 -5.29 21.33 2.40
N ASP A 67 -5.23 21.52 3.72
CA ASP A 67 -5.92 22.61 4.40
C ASP A 67 -5.38 23.98 3.96
N TYR A 68 -4.08 24.08 3.68
CA TYR A 68 -3.49 25.31 3.16
C TYR A 68 -3.96 25.64 1.74
N GLY A 69 -4.02 24.65 0.85
CA GLY A 69 -4.58 24.82 -0.49
C GLY A 69 -6.04 25.30 -0.44
N ARG A 70 -6.85 24.68 0.43
CA ARG A 70 -8.25 25.09 0.66
C ARG A 70 -8.36 26.49 1.22
N LEU A 71 -7.50 26.87 2.17
CA LEU A 71 -7.48 28.20 2.75
C LEU A 71 -7.24 29.27 1.68
N LEU A 72 -6.23 29.07 0.83
CA LEU A 72 -5.87 30.03 -0.21
C LEU A 72 -6.99 30.19 -1.25
N ALA A 73 -7.60 29.09 -1.69
CA ALA A 73 -8.73 29.13 -2.61
C ALA A 73 -9.95 29.86 -2.00
N ARG A 74 -10.30 29.58 -0.74
CA ARG A 74 -11.41 30.25 -0.03
C ARG A 74 -11.21 31.75 0.18
N GLN A 75 -9.96 32.22 0.17
CA GLN A 75 -9.61 33.63 0.32
C GLN A 75 -9.33 34.31 -1.03
N ASP A 76 -9.61 33.63 -2.14
CA ASP A 76 -9.35 34.12 -3.50
C ASP A 76 -7.87 34.46 -3.76
N MET A 77 -6.96 33.80 -3.02
CA MET A 77 -5.50 34.03 -3.08
C MET A 77 -4.84 33.16 -4.16
N TRP A 78 -5.37 33.19 -5.38
CA TRP A 78 -4.94 32.30 -6.47
C TRP A 78 -3.49 32.50 -6.92
N ALA A 79 -3.00 33.74 -6.93
CA ALA A 79 -1.59 34.02 -7.23
C ALA A 79 -0.65 33.38 -6.19
N ASP A 80 -1.04 33.34 -4.92
CA ASP A 80 -0.24 32.74 -3.85
C ASP A 80 -0.29 31.22 -3.88
N LEU A 81 -1.46 30.66 -4.16
CA LEU A 81 -1.63 29.22 -4.39
C LEU A 81 -0.76 28.76 -5.57
N ALA A 82 -0.81 29.47 -6.70
CA ALA A 82 -0.02 29.15 -7.87
C ALA A 82 1.49 29.22 -7.59
N ARG A 83 1.97 30.27 -6.94
CA ARG A 83 3.38 30.36 -6.51
C ARG A 83 3.78 29.20 -5.61
N ARG A 84 2.88 28.77 -4.72
CA ARG A 84 3.15 27.65 -3.82
C ARG A 84 3.20 26.31 -4.57
N ILE A 85 2.29 26.07 -5.50
CA ILE A 85 2.30 24.87 -6.36
C ILE A 85 3.58 24.83 -7.20
N ASN A 86 3.94 25.93 -7.87
CA ASN A 86 5.16 26.02 -8.69
C ASN A 86 6.42 25.72 -7.85
N TYR A 87 6.49 26.30 -6.65
CA TYR A 87 7.59 26.02 -5.71
C TYR A 87 7.65 24.53 -5.35
N CYS A 88 6.51 23.91 -5.06
CA CYS A 88 6.46 22.50 -4.67
C CYS A 88 6.86 21.55 -5.82
N ASP A 89 6.50 21.86 -7.07
CA ASP A 89 7.00 21.11 -8.23
C ASP A 89 8.51 21.29 -8.38
N THR A 90 8.98 22.54 -8.42
CA THR A 90 10.42 22.86 -8.60
C THR A 90 11.28 22.22 -7.52
N ALA A 91 10.82 22.23 -6.26
CA ALA A 91 11.54 21.69 -5.12
C ALA A 91 11.34 20.18 -4.92
N ARG A 92 10.50 19.51 -5.75
CA ARG A 92 10.06 18.13 -5.56
C ARG A 92 9.65 17.88 -4.11
N LEU A 93 8.73 18.71 -3.61
CA LEU A 93 8.33 18.65 -2.22
C LEU A 93 7.33 17.52 -2.00
N HIS A 94 7.69 16.54 -1.17
CA HIS A 94 6.82 15.44 -0.77
C HIS A 94 6.59 15.38 0.75
N THR A 95 5.53 14.70 1.13
CA THR A 95 5.30 14.25 2.51
C THR A 95 6.27 13.10 2.89
N PRO A 96 6.39 12.74 4.18
CA PRO A 96 7.21 11.60 4.61
C PRO A 96 6.98 10.31 3.83
N ALA A 97 5.74 9.96 3.46
CA ALA A 97 5.41 8.79 2.66
C ALA A 97 5.59 8.97 1.15
N GLY A 98 5.94 10.17 0.67
CA GLY A 98 6.20 10.46 -0.73
C GLY A 98 5.00 11.02 -1.51
N GLU A 99 3.97 11.54 -0.83
CA GLU A 99 2.84 12.21 -1.51
C GLU A 99 3.29 13.60 -2.01
N PRO A 100 3.10 13.93 -3.30
CA PRO A 100 3.46 15.24 -3.84
C PRO A 100 2.64 16.37 -3.19
N ALA A 101 3.33 17.34 -2.59
CA ALA A 101 2.69 18.50 -1.95
C ALA A 101 1.84 19.31 -2.94
N THR A 102 2.22 19.35 -4.23
CA THR A 102 1.45 20.02 -5.30
C THR A 102 0.06 19.45 -5.45
N LEU A 103 -0.07 18.13 -5.55
CA LEU A 103 -1.37 17.47 -5.69
C LEU A 103 -2.23 17.60 -4.42
N LEU A 104 -1.61 17.66 -3.24
CA LEU A 104 -2.31 17.91 -1.97
C LEU A 104 -2.84 19.35 -1.90
N LEU A 105 -2.03 20.35 -2.26
CA LEU A 105 -2.45 21.77 -2.33
C LEU A 105 -3.57 21.96 -3.35
N ALA A 106 -3.40 21.42 -4.56
CA ALA A 106 -4.42 21.47 -5.59
C ALA A 106 -5.69 20.73 -5.15
N GLY A 107 -5.55 19.63 -4.40
CA GLY A 107 -6.65 18.85 -3.82
C GLY A 107 -7.48 19.69 -2.86
N GLY A 108 -6.79 20.38 -1.95
CA GLY A 108 -7.41 21.33 -1.03
C GLY A 108 -8.14 22.46 -1.74
N ALA A 109 -7.52 23.04 -2.77
CA ALA A 109 -8.08 24.17 -3.50
C ALA A 109 -9.44 23.87 -4.16
N ARG A 110 -9.66 22.62 -4.58
CA ARG A 110 -10.91 22.18 -5.23
C ARG A 110 -11.81 21.30 -4.36
N SER A 111 -11.46 21.10 -3.08
CA SER A 111 -12.14 20.11 -2.23
C SER A 111 -13.60 20.45 -1.98
N ASP A 112 -13.92 21.73 -1.81
CA ASP A 112 -15.29 22.17 -1.52
C ASP A 112 -16.22 21.98 -2.73
N LEU A 113 -15.72 22.30 -3.93
CA LEU A 113 -16.42 22.06 -5.19
C LEU A 113 -16.69 20.57 -5.40
N LEU A 114 -15.66 19.74 -5.21
CA LEU A 114 -15.79 18.30 -5.39
C LEU A 114 -16.79 17.69 -4.40
N ALA A 115 -16.76 18.11 -3.14
CA ALA A 115 -17.72 17.65 -2.13
C ALA A 115 -19.16 18.00 -2.54
N ALA A 116 -19.42 19.24 -2.96
CA ALA A 116 -20.74 19.67 -3.42
C ALA A 116 -21.21 18.88 -4.66
N ALA A 117 -20.31 18.62 -5.63
CA ALA A 117 -20.64 17.83 -6.82
C ALA A 117 -20.92 16.36 -6.48
N GLN A 118 -20.14 15.75 -5.57
CA GLN A 118 -20.36 14.38 -5.12
C GLN A 118 -21.68 14.23 -4.37
N ASP A 119 -22.01 15.17 -3.48
CA ASP A 119 -23.28 15.18 -2.75
C ASP A 119 -24.47 15.28 -3.72
N ALA A 120 -24.42 16.22 -4.67
CA ALA A 120 -25.46 16.37 -5.70
C ALA A 120 -25.66 15.08 -6.50
N LEU A 121 -24.58 14.47 -6.98
CA LEU A 121 -24.62 13.24 -7.77
C LEU A 121 -25.09 12.03 -6.97
N PHE A 122 -24.71 11.96 -5.69
CA PHE A 122 -25.18 10.92 -4.78
C PHE A 122 -26.70 11.01 -4.55
N ASP A 123 -27.22 12.24 -4.43
CA ASP A 123 -28.66 12.51 -4.33
C ASP A 123 -29.40 12.37 -5.67
N GLY A 124 -28.71 12.01 -6.75
CA GLY A 124 -29.29 11.81 -8.08
C GLY A 124 -29.62 13.11 -8.81
N THR A 125 -28.97 14.22 -8.43
CA THR A 125 -29.12 15.55 -9.04
C THR A 125 -27.86 15.95 -9.81
N GLU A 126 -28.00 16.84 -10.79
CA GLU A 126 -26.81 17.39 -11.47
C GLU A 126 -26.08 18.38 -10.54
N PRO A 127 -24.73 18.37 -10.50
CA PRO A 127 -23.96 19.40 -9.81
C PRO A 127 -24.31 20.81 -10.29
N ASP A 128 -24.31 21.78 -9.38
CA ASP A 128 -24.46 23.20 -9.72
C ASP A 128 -23.25 23.67 -10.56
N PRO A 129 -23.46 24.17 -11.78
CA PRO A 129 -22.38 24.61 -12.65
C PRO A 129 -21.63 25.84 -12.12
N SER A 130 -22.26 26.68 -11.28
CA SER A 130 -21.64 27.93 -10.81
C SER A 130 -20.30 27.71 -10.09
N GLY A 131 -20.12 26.56 -9.44
CA GLY A 131 -18.88 26.22 -8.76
C GLY A 131 -17.74 25.92 -9.73
N ILE A 132 -17.99 25.21 -10.84
CA ILE A 132 -16.96 24.96 -11.86
C ILE A 132 -16.76 26.18 -12.76
N ASP A 133 -17.82 26.93 -13.05
CA ASP A 133 -17.76 28.19 -13.81
C ASP A 133 -16.86 29.21 -13.10
N ALA A 134 -16.93 29.32 -11.77
CA ALA A 134 -16.05 30.17 -10.99
C ALA A 134 -14.57 29.77 -11.12
N LEU A 135 -14.26 28.47 -11.21
CA LEU A 135 -12.89 28.01 -11.44
C LEU A 135 -12.43 28.26 -12.89
N GLU A 136 -13.32 28.16 -13.87
CA GLU A 136 -13.05 28.51 -15.27
C GLU A 136 -12.73 30.01 -15.44
N GLU A 137 -13.38 30.88 -14.66
CA GLU A 137 -13.03 32.31 -14.58
C GLU A 137 -11.58 32.49 -14.09
N ILE A 138 -11.13 31.71 -13.09
CA ILE A 138 -9.73 31.74 -12.63
C ILE A 138 -8.76 31.30 -13.74
N ALA A 139 -9.08 30.26 -14.51
CA ALA A 139 -8.23 29.87 -15.65
C ALA A 139 -8.16 30.99 -16.71
N THR A 140 -9.24 31.75 -16.88
CA THR A 140 -9.31 32.90 -17.80
C THR A 140 -8.50 34.10 -17.29
N ASP A 141 -8.52 34.35 -15.99
CA ASP A 141 -7.77 35.45 -15.35
C ASP A 141 -6.26 35.17 -15.28
N PHE A 142 -5.86 33.89 -15.28
CA PHE A 142 -4.47 33.43 -15.21
C PHE A 142 -4.08 32.51 -16.38
N PRO A 143 -4.19 32.95 -17.64
CA PRO A 143 -4.10 32.08 -18.81
C PRO A 143 -2.73 31.43 -19.03
N ASP A 144 -1.65 32.08 -18.58
CA ASP A 144 -0.28 31.57 -18.70
C ASP A 144 0.22 30.85 -17.43
N ASN A 145 -0.66 30.66 -16.44
CA ASN A 145 -0.30 30.06 -15.15
C ASN A 145 -0.71 28.59 -15.07
N TYR A 146 0.25 27.71 -15.31
CA TYR A 146 -0.01 26.27 -15.32
C TYR A 146 -0.54 25.73 -13.99
N ALA A 147 -0.19 26.34 -12.85
CA ALA A 147 -0.67 25.88 -11.55
C ALA A 147 -2.15 26.21 -11.33
N CYS A 148 -2.63 27.36 -11.83
CA CYS A 148 -4.07 27.64 -11.85
C CYS A 148 -4.77 26.67 -12.81
N ALA A 149 -4.27 26.53 -14.03
CA ALA A 149 -4.82 25.59 -15.03
C ALA A 149 -4.88 24.15 -14.49
N LEU A 150 -3.85 23.69 -13.77
CA LEU A 150 -3.80 22.40 -13.11
C LEU A 150 -4.96 22.20 -12.12
N VAL A 151 -5.23 23.18 -11.24
CA VAL A 151 -6.31 23.07 -10.25
C VAL A 151 -7.67 22.93 -10.95
N VAL A 152 -7.92 23.75 -11.96
CA VAL A 152 -9.19 23.74 -12.71
C VAL A 152 -9.34 22.44 -13.50
N ALA A 153 -8.30 22.00 -14.21
CA ALA A 153 -8.32 20.73 -14.93
C ALA A 153 -8.54 19.53 -14.01
N LEU A 154 -7.89 19.48 -12.84
CA LEU A 154 -8.11 18.45 -11.85
C LEU A 154 -9.54 18.48 -11.28
N ALA A 155 -10.16 19.66 -11.16
CA ALA A 155 -11.57 19.77 -10.76
C ALA A 155 -12.50 19.14 -11.81
N HIS A 156 -12.27 19.39 -13.10
CA HIS A 156 -13.00 18.71 -14.17
C HIS A 156 -12.78 17.18 -14.12
N ILE A 157 -11.54 16.72 -13.99
CA ILE A 157 -11.22 15.29 -13.89
C ILE A 157 -11.99 14.65 -12.72
N ASP A 158 -11.97 15.27 -11.54
CA ASP A 158 -12.63 14.74 -10.35
C ASP A 158 -14.16 14.70 -10.50
N ILE A 159 -14.79 15.75 -11.05
CA ILE A 159 -16.24 15.77 -11.31
C ILE A 159 -16.61 14.71 -12.37
N GLY A 160 -15.82 14.59 -13.43
CA GLY A 160 -16.00 13.55 -14.45
C GLY A 160 -15.96 12.16 -13.82
N LEU A 161 -14.95 11.87 -13.00
CA LEU A 161 -14.84 10.59 -12.29
C LEU A 161 -16.02 10.37 -11.33
N ALA A 162 -16.53 11.41 -10.67
CA ALA A 162 -17.71 11.32 -9.82
C ALA A 162 -18.96 10.89 -10.60
N TRP A 163 -19.17 11.41 -11.82
CA TRP A 163 -20.24 10.95 -12.72
C TRP A 163 -20.16 9.45 -13.03
N ARG A 164 -18.96 8.93 -13.32
CA ARG A 164 -18.76 7.49 -13.53
C ARG A 164 -18.98 6.68 -12.27
N ALA A 165 -18.60 7.20 -11.10
CA ALA A 165 -18.72 6.49 -9.83
C ALA A 165 -20.18 6.34 -9.35
N THR A 166 -21.06 7.27 -9.70
CA THR A 166 -22.50 7.25 -9.34
C THR A 166 -23.40 6.66 -10.41
N VAL A 167 -22.82 6.01 -11.42
CA VAL A 167 -23.58 5.49 -12.57
C VAL A 167 -24.65 4.47 -12.14
N SER A 168 -25.87 4.70 -12.60
CA SER A 168 -26.95 3.71 -12.53
C SER A 168 -27.31 3.23 -13.94
N PRO A 169 -27.74 1.97 -14.13
CA PRO A 169 -28.07 1.42 -15.46
C PRO A 169 -28.97 2.33 -16.33
N PRO A 170 -30.03 2.98 -15.83
CA PRO A 170 -30.86 3.85 -16.67
C PRO A 170 -30.17 5.15 -17.11
N ALA A 171 -29.14 5.62 -16.37
CA ALA A 171 -28.46 6.89 -16.61
C ALA A 171 -27.05 6.73 -17.23
N ALA A 172 -26.65 5.50 -17.56
CA ALA A 172 -25.28 5.17 -17.98
C ALA A 172 -24.76 5.99 -19.16
N ALA A 173 -25.59 6.18 -20.20
CA ALA A 173 -25.20 6.95 -21.38
C ALA A 173 -24.99 8.45 -21.04
N THR A 174 -25.88 9.04 -20.24
CA THR A 174 -25.78 10.44 -19.83
C THR A 174 -24.54 10.67 -18.96
N HIS A 175 -24.30 9.80 -17.97
CA HIS A 175 -23.13 9.89 -17.09
C HIS A 175 -21.83 9.76 -17.89
N GLU A 176 -21.80 8.88 -18.88
CA GLU A 176 -20.62 8.74 -19.74
C GLU A 176 -20.38 9.99 -20.62
N ILE A 177 -21.44 10.62 -21.14
CA ILE A 177 -21.32 11.90 -21.87
C ILE A 177 -20.75 12.98 -20.94
N ARG A 178 -21.31 13.13 -19.73
CA ARG A 178 -20.84 14.12 -18.74
C ARG A 178 -19.38 13.86 -18.34
N PHE A 179 -19.01 12.61 -18.10
CA PHE A 179 -17.63 12.22 -17.87
C PHE A 179 -16.72 12.69 -19.02
N LEU A 180 -17.08 12.38 -20.27
CA LEU A 180 -16.26 12.72 -21.44
C LEU A 180 -16.17 14.22 -21.67
N ASP A 181 -17.24 14.98 -21.40
CA ASP A 181 -17.24 16.44 -21.53
C ASP A 181 -16.29 17.10 -20.53
N HIS A 182 -16.31 16.68 -19.26
CA HIS A 182 -15.35 17.16 -18.28
C HIS A 182 -13.90 16.78 -18.64
N PHE A 183 -13.67 15.54 -19.09
CA PHE A 183 -12.33 15.11 -19.50
C PHE A 183 -11.80 15.87 -20.72
N ARG A 184 -12.65 16.13 -21.71
CA ARG A 184 -12.30 16.96 -22.87
C ARG A 184 -11.93 18.37 -22.43
N ARG A 185 -12.71 18.96 -21.52
CA ARG A 185 -12.43 20.32 -21.03
C ARG A 185 -11.13 20.39 -20.25
N ALA A 186 -10.85 19.41 -19.38
CA ALA A 186 -9.59 19.29 -18.69
C ALA A 186 -8.39 19.17 -19.65
N GLU A 187 -8.54 18.40 -20.74
CA GLU A 187 -7.52 18.30 -21.78
C GLU A 187 -7.29 19.63 -22.50
N GLU A 188 -8.35 20.38 -22.83
CA GLU A 188 -8.25 21.72 -23.43
C GLU A 188 -7.52 22.72 -22.52
N ILE A 189 -7.81 22.70 -21.22
CA ILE A 189 -7.17 23.58 -20.22
C ILE A 189 -5.67 23.28 -20.10
N LEU A 190 -5.28 21.99 -20.14
CA LEU A 190 -3.89 21.58 -20.00
C LEU A 190 -3.09 21.63 -21.31
N ALA A 191 -3.75 21.65 -22.48
CA ALA A 191 -3.11 21.61 -23.79
C ALA A 191 -2.01 22.67 -24.04
N PRO A 192 -2.10 23.91 -23.50
CA PRO A 192 -1.06 24.91 -23.68
C PRO A 192 0.24 24.64 -22.91
N PHE A 193 0.23 23.71 -21.94
CA PHE A 193 1.33 23.52 -21.00
C PHE A 193 2.05 22.20 -21.24
N ASP A 194 3.33 22.26 -21.57
CA ASP A 194 4.20 21.09 -21.65
C ASP A 194 4.84 20.80 -20.27
N PRO A 195 4.63 19.62 -19.68
CA PRO A 195 5.12 19.32 -18.33
C PRO A 195 6.64 19.17 -18.27
N VAL A 196 7.31 18.83 -19.38
CA VAL A 196 8.77 18.68 -19.43
C VAL A 196 9.42 20.04 -19.55
N ASP A 197 8.93 20.91 -20.43
CA ASP A 197 9.46 22.27 -20.59
C ASP A 197 9.28 23.10 -19.31
N LEU A 198 8.20 22.85 -18.56
CA LEU A 198 7.90 23.52 -17.29
C LEU A 198 8.53 22.82 -16.07
N ASP A 199 9.17 21.67 -16.24
CA ASP A 199 9.70 20.82 -15.17
C ASP A 199 8.65 20.53 -14.06
N ALA A 200 7.42 20.23 -14.49
CA ALA A 200 6.23 20.16 -13.65
C ALA A 200 5.65 18.74 -13.60
N PRO A 201 6.10 17.87 -12.67
CA PRO A 201 5.55 16.52 -12.53
C PRO A 201 4.04 16.52 -12.21
N SER A 202 3.52 17.55 -11.53
CA SER A 202 2.08 17.67 -11.27
C SER A 202 1.23 17.77 -12.55
N LEU A 203 1.72 18.46 -13.59
CA LEU A 203 1.08 18.52 -14.90
C LEU A 203 1.14 17.16 -15.61
N ALA A 204 2.30 16.49 -15.60
CA ALA A 204 2.43 15.16 -16.16
C ALA A 204 1.49 14.16 -15.45
N ALA A 205 1.32 14.28 -14.14
CA ALA A 205 0.38 13.46 -13.37
C ALA A 205 -1.09 13.72 -13.77
N ALA A 206 -1.47 14.97 -13.98
CA ALA A 206 -2.79 15.33 -14.48
C ALA A 206 -3.02 14.80 -15.91
N GLN A 207 -2.01 14.86 -16.78
CA GLN A 207 -2.08 14.30 -18.12
C GLN A 207 -2.20 12.76 -18.11
N CYS A 208 -1.51 12.07 -17.20
CA CYS A 208 -1.72 10.63 -16.97
C CYS A 208 -3.15 10.32 -16.53
N ALA A 209 -3.77 11.17 -15.70
CA ALA A 209 -5.16 10.99 -15.27
C ALA A 209 -6.15 11.11 -16.46
N LEU A 210 -5.87 11.97 -17.44
CA LEU A 210 -6.69 12.13 -18.65
C LEU A 210 -6.78 10.86 -19.52
N LEU A 211 -5.89 9.88 -19.35
CA LEU A 211 -5.95 8.61 -20.08
C LEU A 211 -7.31 7.91 -19.95
N ALA A 212 -8.05 8.12 -18.85
CA ALA A 212 -9.37 7.54 -18.67
C ALA A 212 -10.45 8.05 -19.64
N GLY A 213 -10.23 9.21 -20.27
CA GLY A 213 -11.13 9.80 -21.27
C GLY A 213 -10.56 9.83 -22.69
N ARG A 214 -9.30 9.43 -22.88
CA ARG A 214 -8.64 9.45 -24.20
C ARG A 214 -9.03 8.27 -25.08
N PRO A 215 -9.04 8.44 -26.41
CA PRO A 215 -9.10 7.33 -27.33
C PRO A 215 -7.79 6.53 -27.27
N GLN A 216 -7.88 5.20 -27.27
CA GLN A 216 -6.73 4.28 -27.35
C GLN A 216 -5.63 4.51 -26.27
N PRO A 217 -5.96 4.60 -24.97
CA PRO A 217 -5.01 4.95 -23.91
C PRO A 217 -3.83 3.97 -23.79
N ARG A 218 -4.01 2.73 -24.23
CA ARG A 218 -2.96 1.69 -24.28
C ARG A 218 -1.72 2.10 -25.06
N GLN A 219 -1.86 2.92 -26.11
CA GLN A 219 -0.72 3.36 -26.91
C GLN A 219 0.14 4.40 -26.21
N ARG A 220 -0.39 5.06 -25.17
CA ARG A 220 0.25 6.19 -24.50
C ARG A 220 0.67 5.91 -23.07
N VAL A 221 -0.03 5.00 -22.37
CA VAL A 221 0.14 4.78 -20.92
C VAL A 221 1.60 4.60 -20.49
N ALA A 222 2.41 3.83 -21.22
CA ALA A 222 3.83 3.66 -20.87
C ALA A 222 4.64 4.95 -21.05
N GLU A 223 4.46 5.65 -22.17
CA GLU A 223 5.21 6.88 -22.45
C GLU A 223 4.82 8.02 -21.50
N ASP A 224 3.53 8.23 -21.27
CA ASP A 224 3.02 9.31 -20.42
C ASP A 224 3.48 9.08 -18.95
N TYR A 225 3.43 7.84 -18.43
CA TYR A 225 3.94 7.54 -17.09
C TYR A 225 5.46 7.52 -16.99
N ALA A 226 6.18 7.07 -18.03
CA ALA A 226 7.65 7.17 -18.05
C ALA A 226 8.08 8.63 -17.92
N LYS A 227 7.48 9.56 -18.69
CA LYS A 227 7.74 11.01 -18.55
C LYS A 227 7.48 11.52 -17.13
N LEU A 228 6.37 11.10 -16.52
CA LEU A 228 6.05 11.49 -15.14
C LEU A 228 7.11 10.98 -14.14
N ILE A 229 7.51 9.71 -14.27
CA ILE A 229 8.50 9.11 -13.38
C ILE A 229 9.89 9.73 -13.61
N ASP A 230 10.24 10.06 -14.86
CA ASP A 230 11.49 10.75 -15.18
C ASP A 230 11.54 12.17 -14.54
N LEU A 231 10.39 12.86 -14.48
CA LEU A 231 10.27 14.18 -13.84
C LEU A 231 10.33 14.09 -12.31
N ASP A 232 9.76 13.05 -11.70
CA ASP A 232 9.73 12.87 -10.24
C ASP A 232 10.02 11.40 -9.83
N PRO A 233 11.28 10.95 -9.98
CA PRO A 233 11.66 9.55 -9.78
C PRO A 233 11.67 9.13 -8.30
N ASP A 234 11.62 10.10 -7.39
CA ASP A 234 11.57 9.89 -5.94
C ASP A 234 10.16 9.59 -5.43
N SER A 235 9.11 9.72 -6.26
CA SER A 235 7.73 9.49 -5.82
C SER A 235 7.28 8.03 -6.05
N PRO A 236 7.07 7.23 -4.98
CA PRO A 236 6.49 5.90 -5.11
C PRO A 236 5.07 5.95 -5.67
N ARG A 237 4.35 7.05 -5.44
CA ARG A 237 2.96 7.22 -5.88
C ARG A 237 2.82 7.15 -7.40
N HIS A 238 3.75 7.75 -8.14
CA HIS A 238 3.73 7.73 -9.61
C HIS A 238 3.96 6.33 -10.16
N MET A 239 4.93 5.59 -9.59
CA MET A 239 5.19 4.20 -9.95
C MET A 239 4.01 3.28 -9.62
N ARG A 240 3.40 3.45 -8.45
CA ARG A 240 2.20 2.70 -8.03
C ARG A 240 1.01 2.94 -8.95
N ALA A 241 0.73 4.21 -9.27
CA ALA A 241 -0.33 4.57 -10.21
C ALA A 241 -0.07 4.01 -11.62
N PHE A 242 1.19 3.96 -12.05
CA PHE A 242 1.57 3.33 -13.31
C PHE A 242 1.20 1.84 -13.34
N GLY A 243 1.53 1.12 -12.27
CA GLY A 243 1.15 -0.28 -12.09
C GLY A 243 -0.34 -0.55 -12.24
N GLU A 244 -1.17 0.26 -11.56
CA GLU A 244 -2.62 0.16 -11.69
C GLU A 244 -3.11 0.44 -13.12
N ALA A 245 -2.52 1.43 -13.79
CA ALA A 245 -2.88 1.82 -15.14
C ALA A 245 -2.56 0.72 -16.17
N LEU A 246 -1.55 -0.11 -15.91
CA LEU A 246 -1.14 -1.22 -16.76
C LEU A 246 -1.97 -2.51 -16.57
N LEU A 247 -2.90 -2.56 -15.60
CA LEU A 247 -3.77 -3.72 -15.43
C LEU A 247 -4.69 -3.95 -16.66
N PRO A 248 -5.10 -5.20 -16.95
CA PRO A 248 -6.00 -5.51 -18.06
C PRO A 248 -7.36 -4.80 -18.00
N ALA A 249 -7.86 -4.54 -16.79
CA ALA A 249 -9.11 -3.81 -16.56
C ALA A 249 -8.98 -2.29 -16.85
N ARG A 250 -7.76 -1.82 -17.15
CA ARG A 250 -7.44 -0.40 -17.40
C ARG A 250 -6.90 -0.23 -18.82
N TYR A 251 -5.60 -0.02 -18.99
CA TYR A 251 -5.02 0.35 -20.28
C TYR A 251 -3.98 -0.64 -20.80
N GLY A 252 -3.56 -1.63 -20.00
CA GLY A 252 -2.45 -2.53 -20.33
C GLY A 252 -2.83 -4.01 -20.34
N ASP A 253 -1.82 -4.84 -20.09
CA ASP A 253 -1.94 -6.26 -19.78
C ASP A 253 -0.76 -6.70 -18.90
N TYR A 254 -0.75 -7.97 -18.46
CA TYR A 254 0.28 -8.47 -17.54
C TYR A 254 1.69 -8.54 -18.13
N ASP A 255 1.82 -8.67 -19.45
CA ASP A 255 3.12 -8.69 -20.11
C ASP A 255 3.71 -7.26 -20.14
N MET A 256 2.85 -6.29 -20.46
CA MET A 256 3.20 -4.87 -20.38
C MET A 256 3.57 -4.49 -18.95
N LEU A 257 2.78 -4.89 -17.94
CA LEU A 257 3.06 -4.64 -16.52
C LEU A 257 4.47 -5.11 -16.11
N ASP A 258 4.86 -6.36 -16.40
CA ASP A 258 6.19 -6.86 -16.02
C ASP A 258 7.30 -6.13 -16.77
N SER A 259 7.13 -5.93 -18.08
CA SER A 259 8.15 -5.29 -18.91
C SER A 259 8.42 -3.84 -18.50
N GLU A 260 7.37 -3.09 -18.16
CA GLU A 260 7.48 -1.71 -17.70
C GLU A 260 7.97 -1.64 -16.26
N ALA A 261 7.55 -2.54 -15.36
CA ALA A 261 8.09 -2.59 -13.99
C ALA A 261 9.61 -2.82 -13.98
N ARG A 262 10.13 -3.71 -14.85
CA ARG A 262 11.57 -3.93 -15.01
C ARG A 262 12.28 -2.71 -15.58
N ARG A 263 11.66 -2.02 -16.55
CA ARG A 263 12.22 -0.78 -17.13
C ARG A 263 12.26 0.33 -16.09
N THR A 264 11.20 0.51 -15.30
CA THR A 264 11.15 1.46 -14.19
C THR A 264 12.24 1.15 -13.17
N ALA A 265 12.42 -0.10 -12.75
CA ALA A 265 13.48 -0.49 -11.81
C ALA A 265 14.88 -0.19 -12.36
N ALA A 266 15.13 -0.44 -13.64
CA ALA A 266 16.40 -0.10 -14.27
C ALA A 266 16.62 1.42 -14.34
N HIS A 267 15.56 2.19 -14.63
CA HIS A 267 15.62 3.64 -14.74
C HIS A 267 15.83 4.32 -13.38
N THR A 268 15.16 3.85 -12.33
CA THR A 268 15.21 4.45 -10.99
C THR A 268 16.19 3.73 -10.06
N GLY A 269 17.04 2.87 -10.59
CA GLY A 269 17.94 2.01 -9.82
C GLY A 269 18.97 2.74 -8.96
N GLU A 270 19.36 3.96 -9.35
CA GLU A 270 20.25 4.81 -8.52
C GLU A 270 19.58 5.27 -7.22
N ILE A 271 18.26 5.43 -7.24
CA ILE A 271 17.46 5.90 -6.09
C ILE A 271 16.95 4.69 -5.31
N TRP A 272 16.33 3.74 -6.00
CA TRP A 272 15.52 2.68 -5.38
C TRP A 272 16.14 1.29 -5.46
N GLY A 273 17.28 1.09 -6.12
CA GLY A 273 17.74 -0.25 -6.47
C GLY A 273 16.67 -1.00 -7.27
N ALA A 274 16.30 -2.21 -6.85
CA ALA A 274 15.18 -2.95 -7.42
C ALA A 274 13.79 -2.44 -6.95
N GLY A 275 13.73 -1.46 -6.05
CA GLY A 275 12.49 -0.94 -5.45
C GLY A 275 11.47 -0.39 -6.44
N GLY A 276 11.91 0.16 -7.58
CA GLY A 276 11.00 0.58 -8.65
C GLY A 276 10.11 -0.55 -9.17
N TYR A 277 10.63 -1.79 -9.21
CA TYR A 277 9.86 -2.99 -9.59
C TYR A 277 8.71 -3.21 -8.60
N VAL A 278 9.00 -3.12 -7.30
CA VAL A 278 8.03 -3.32 -6.23
C VAL A 278 6.97 -2.23 -6.26
N TRP A 279 7.35 -0.96 -6.40
CA TRP A 279 6.38 0.13 -6.41
C TRP A 279 5.38 0.02 -7.57
N VAL A 280 5.84 -0.35 -8.77
CA VAL A 280 4.94 -0.61 -9.90
C VAL A 280 4.01 -1.80 -9.61
N TYR A 281 4.48 -2.86 -8.97
CA TYR A 281 3.63 -4.02 -8.71
C TYR A 281 2.69 -3.90 -7.50
N LEU A 282 2.98 -3.04 -6.53
CA LEU A 282 2.35 -3.07 -5.21
C LEU A 282 0.82 -2.97 -5.27
N ASP A 283 0.31 -1.90 -5.89
CA ASP A 283 -1.14 -1.69 -6.00
C ASP A 283 -1.78 -2.56 -7.09
N ALA A 284 -1.01 -2.93 -8.12
CA ALA A 284 -1.46 -3.87 -9.15
C ALA A 284 -1.82 -5.24 -8.53
N LEU A 285 -0.97 -5.77 -7.64
CA LEU A 285 -1.19 -7.02 -6.92
C LEU A 285 -2.36 -6.93 -5.91
N ALA A 286 -2.56 -5.76 -5.29
CA ALA A 286 -3.68 -5.53 -4.39
C ALA A 286 -5.03 -5.52 -5.11
N ARG A 287 -5.05 -5.11 -6.39
CA ARG A 287 -6.27 -5.00 -7.20
C ARG A 287 -6.59 -6.24 -8.01
N ASP A 288 -5.58 -6.85 -8.61
CA ASP A 288 -5.74 -7.97 -9.54
C ASP A 288 -4.77 -9.10 -9.20
N PRO A 289 -5.24 -10.19 -8.58
CA PRO A 289 -4.41 -11.36 -8.30
C PRO A 289 -3.76 -11.96 -9.55
N GLY A 290 -4.28 -11.70 -10.75
CA GLY A 290 -3.70 -12.16 -12.02
C GLY A 290 -2.34 -11.53 -12.32
N ALA A 291 -2.02 -10.36 -11.76
CA ALA A 291 -0.72 -9.69 -11.90
C ALA A 291 0.45 -10.55 -11.40
N MET A 292 0.18 -11.50 -10.50
CA MET A 292 1.19 -12.42 -9.96
C MET A 292 1.70 -13.44 -11.00
N THR A 293 1.05 -13.57 -12.15
CA THR A 293 1.40 -14.57 -13.18
C THR A 293 2.77 -14.30 -13.81
N ARG A 294 3.15 -13.02 -13.96
CA ARG A 294 4.42 -12.61 -14.58
C ARG A 294 5.47 -12.13 -13.58
N LEU A 295 5.07 -11.98 -12.32
CA LEU A 295 5.92 -11.43 -11.28
C LEU A 295 7.15 -12.30 -11.01
N ASP A 296 8.29 -11.64 -10.89
CA ASP A 296 9.56 -12.20 -10.47
C ASP A 296 9.70 -12.08 -8.96
N ALA A 297 9.53 -13.20 -8.26
CA ALA A 297 9.51 -13.23 -6.80
C ALA A 297 10.86 -12.83 -6.18
N ASP A 298 11.98 -13.18 -6.82
CA ASP A 298 13.31 -12.87 -6.32
C ASP A 298 13.56 -11.36 -6.44
N LEU A 299 13.29 -10.79 -7.62
CA LEU A 299 13.43 -9.35 -7.85
C LEU A 299 12.51 -8.52 -6.95
N PHE A 300 11.28 -8.99 -6.69
CA PHE A 300 10.35 -8.31 -5.78
C PHE A 300 10.87 -8.31 -4.33
N VAL A 301 11.39 -9.44 -3.86
CA VAL A 301 11.94 -9.53 -2.49
C VAL A 301 13.20 -8.68 -2.33
N ASP A 302 14.08 -8.65 -3.33
CA ASP A 302 15.25 -7.76 -3.31
C ASP A 302 14.83 -6.29 -3.37
N GLY A 303 13.84 -5.95 -4.19
CA GLY A 303 13.29 -4.59 -4.23
C GLY A 303 12.64 -4.15 -2.90
N LEU A 304 12.01 -5.05 -2.16
CA LEU A 304 11.50 -4.74 -0.80
C LEU A 304 12.65 -4.38 0.14
N ARG A 305 13.77 -5.08 0.05
CA ARG A 305 14.97 -4.80 0.85
C ARG A 305 15.58 -3.45 0.48
N ASP A 306 15.65 -3.15 -0.80
CA ASP A 306 16.19 -1.88 -1.29
C ASP A 306 15.32 -0.68 -0.85
N ILE A 307 13.99 -0.80 -0.93
CA ILE A 307 13.06 0.23 -0.43
C ILE A 307 13.33 0.52 1.06
N VAL A 308 13.39 -0.53 1.89
CA VAL A 308 13.61 -0.40 3.33
C VAL A 308 15.00 0.17 3.64
N ALA A 309 16.01 -0.18 2.84
CA ALA A 309 17.37 0.36 2.97
C ALA A 309 17.43 1.85 2.60
N CYS A 310 16.72 2.27 1.55
CA CYS A 310 16.65 3.64 1.08
C CYS A 310 15.83 4.53 2.02
N LYS A 311 14.66 4.07 2.47
CA LYS A 311 13.68 4.88 3.20
C LYS A 311 13.22 4.20 4.48
N ARG A 312 13.85 4.57 5.60
CA ARG A 312 13.51 4.08 6.97
C ARG A 312 12.32 4.82 7.58
N ASP A 313 11.26 4.99 6.80
CA ASP A 313 10.04 5.67 7.22
C ASP A 313 9.00 4.66 7.73
N GLN A 314 8.42 4.92 8.91
CA GLN A 314 7.49 3.98 9.55
C GLN A 314 6.16 3.85 8.79
N HIS A 315 5.75 4.85 8.02
CA HIS A 315 4.58 4.76 7.14
C HIS A 315 4.84 3.74 6.03
N VAL A 316 6.01 3.81 5.40
CA VAL A 316 6.43 2.84 4.38
C VAL A 316 6.54 1.43 4.96
N ILE A 317 7.16 1.25 6.13
CA ILE A 317 7.24 -0.06 6.79
C ILE A 317 5.85 -0.63 7.08
N ASN A 318 4.92 0.17 7.61
CA ASN A 318 3.55 -0.28 7.84
C ASN A 318 2.83 -0.64 6.54
N GLN A 319 3.07 0.08 5.45
CA GLN A 319 2.48 -0.21 4.14
C GLN A 319 2.97 -1.53 3.57
N LEU A 320 4.28 -1.77 3.59
CA LEU A 320 4.86 -3.04 3.13
C LEU A 320 4.43 -4.20 4.03
N ALA A 321 4.40 -4.01 5.35
CA ALA A 321 3.94 -5.03 6.29
C ALA A 321 2.46 -5.37 6.12
N ALA A 322 1.59 -4.36 5.97
CA ALA A 322 0.17 -4.58 5.70
C ALA A 322 -0.04 -5.29 4.36
N PHE A 323 0.70 -4.91 3.31
CA PHE A 323 0.68 -5.59 2.03
C PHE A 323 1.07 -7.07 2.15
N CYS A 324 2.22 -7.37 2.77
CA CYS A 324 2.69 -8.75 2.97
C CYS A 324 1.73 -9.56 3.85
N GLY A 325 1.17 -8.98 4.91
CA GLY A 325 0.33 -9.69 5.88
C GLY A 325 -1.16 -9.77 5.54
N ILE A 326 -1.65 -8.97 4.60
CA ILE A 326 -3.06 -8.96 4.20
C ILE A 326 -3.20 -9.41 2.74
N VAL A 327 -2.55 -8.70 1.81
CA VAL A 327 -2.71 -8.95 0.37
C VAL A 327 -2.05 -10.27 -0.03
N MET A 328 -0.88 -10.56 0.54
CA MET A 328 -0.14 -11.79 0.27
C MET A 328 -0.51 -12.94 1.23
N ALA A 329 -1.46 -12.75 2.14
CA ALA A 329 -1.93 -13.83 3.02
C ALA A 329 -2.53 -14.99 2.22
N ALA A 330 -2.44 -16.20 2.78
CA ALA A 330 -3.00 -17.39 2.15
C ALA A 330 -4.51 -17.22 1.91
N GLN A 331 -4.95 -17.35 0.66
CA GLN A 331 -6.35 -17.23 0.32
C GLN A 331 -7.13 -18.44 0.82
N SER A 332 -8.15 -18.19 1.64
CA SER A 332 -9.08 -19.21 2.13
C SER A 332 -10.27 -19.29 1.17
N GLY A 333 -10.22 -20.19 0.17
CA GLY A 333 -11.26 -20.28 -0.86
C GLY A 333 -11.28 -21.61 -1.64
N LYS A 334 -12.38 -21.86 -2.38
CA LYS A 334 -12.58 -23.10 -3.16
C LYS A 334 -11.77 -23.16 -4.46
N ALA A 335 -11.45 -22.00 -5.05
CA ALA A 335 -10.61 -21.92 -6.24
C ALA A 335 -9.16 -21.76 -5.79
N ARG A 336 -8.38 -22.84 -5.86
CA ARG A 336 -6.96 -22.79 -5.53
C ARG A 336 -6.20 -22.15 -6.69
N PRO A 337 -5.42 -21.09 -6.47
CA PRO A 337 -4.58 -20.53 -7.52
C PRO A 337 -3.53 -21.56 -7.98
N PRO A 338 -2.96 -21.38 -9.18
CA PRO A 338 -1.87 -22.23 -9.66
C PRO A 338 -0.74 -22.33 -8.63
N ALA A 339 -0.11 -23.49 -8.52
CA ALA A 339 0.92 -23.76 -7.51
C ALA A 339 2.07 -22.75 -7.55
N GLN A 340 2.46 -22.28 -8.74
CA GLN A 340 3.49 -21.25 -8.91
C GLN A 340 3.07 -19.89 -8.33
N VAL A 341 1.83 -19.49 -8.55
CA VAL A 341 1.25 -18.24 -8.00
C VAL A 341 1.13 -18.33 -6.48
N GLU A 342 0.82 -19.51 -5.94
CA GLU A 342 0.86 -19.75 -4.49
C GLU A 342 2.27 -19.66 -3.93
N ALA A 343 3.24 -20.30 -4.55
CA ALA A 343 4.64 -20.22 -4.11
C ALA A 343 5.19 -18.79 -4.13
N THR A 344 4.88 -18.03 -5.18
CA THR A 344 5.28 -16.63 -5.32
C THR A 344 4.72 -15.76 -4.20
N ARG A 345 3.42 -15.88 -3.93
CA ARG A 345 2.77 -15.16 -2.84
C ARG A 345 3.30 -15.55 -1.48
N GLN A 346 3.47 -16.85 -1.21
CA GLN A 346 4.04 -17.33 0.05
C GLN A 346 5.45 -16.77 0.28
N ARG A 347 6.25 -16.65 -0.78
CA ARG A 347 7.58 -16.07 -0.71
C ARG A 347 7.55 -14.59 -0.34
N ILE A 348 6.63 -13.82 -0.92
CA ILE A 348 6.47 -12.39 -0.57
C ILE A 348 5.90 -12.26 0.86
N HIS A 349 4.90 -13.06 1.22
CA HIS A 349 4.35 -13.12 2.58
C HIS A 349 5.42 -13.41 3.63
N ALA A 350 6.39 -14.29 3.33
CA ALA A 350 7.49 -14.61 4.23
C ALA A 350 8.43 -13.42 4.55
N CYS A 351 8.35 -12.32 3.80
CA CYS A 351 9.07 -11.08 4.14
C CYS A 351 8.42 -10.33 5.33
N LEU A 352 7.20 -10.68 5.71
CA LEU A 352 6.47 -10.05 6.81
C LEU A 352 7.26 -10.16 8.13
N ASP A 353 7.76 -11.35 8.48
CA ASP A 353 8.47 -11.54 9.74
C ASP A 353 9.70 -10.64 9.82
N TRP A 354 10.49 -10.57 8.74
CA TRP A 354 11.64 -9.66 8.65
C TRP A 354 11.24 -8.17 8.79
N LEU A 355 10.14 -7.74 8.18
CA LEU A 355 9.62 -6.38 8.29
C LEU A 355 9.19 -6.06 9.73
N LEU A 356 8.44 -6.97 10.36
CA LEU A 356 7.94 -6.80 11.72
C LEU A 356 9.08 -6.82 12.75
N GLU A 357 9.98 -7.81 12.68
CA GLU A 357 11.05 -8.00 13.65
C GLU A 357 12.09 -6.88 13.62
N ASN A 358 12.50 -6.45 12.42
CA ASN A 358 13.68 -5.60 12.29
C ASN A 358 13.35 -4.13 12.02
N HIS A 359 12.16 -3.82 11.48
CA HIS A 359 11.88 -2.48 10.95
C HIS A 359 10.64 -1.82 11.54
N LEU A 360 9.66 -2.58 12.03
CA LEU A 360 8.48 -2.00 12.65
C LEU A 360 8.79 -1.48 14.05
N GLN A 361 8.52 -0.20 14.28
CA GLN A 361 8.76 0.48 15.55
C GLN A 361 7.46 1.03 16.12
N GLU A 362 6.55 1.41 15.23
CA GLU A 362 5.24 1.93 15.57
C GLU A 362 4.17 1.46 14.59
N LEU A 363 2.94 1.37 15.07
CA LEU A 363 1.78 0.97 14.29
C LEU A 363 1.05 2.19 13.75
N HIS A 364 0.79 2.19 12.44
CA HIS A 364 -0.04 3.17 11.75
C HIS A 364 -1.39 2.53 11.36
N PRO A 365 -2.43 2.58 12.22
CA PRO A 365 -3.62 1.73 12.05
C PRO A 365 -4.38 1.98 10.75
N LEU A 366 -4.41 3.21 10.25
CA LEU A 366 -5.16 3.56 9.06
C LEU A 366 -4.70 2.76 7.83
N ILE A 367 -3.39 2.56 7.67
CA ILE A 367 -2.81 1.78 6.56
C ILE A 367 -3.36 0.35 6.53
N TRP A 368 -3.38 -0.29 7.70
CA TRP A 368 -3.89 -1.65 7.85
C TRP A 368 -5.38 -1.76 7.54
N SER A 369 -6.17 -0.77 7.94
CA SER A 369 -7.60 -0.74 7.60
C SER A 369 -7.84 -0.46 6.11
N GLN A 370 -7.07 0.44 5.50
CA GLN A 370 -7.18 0.80 4.09
C GLN A 370 -6.79 -0.37 3.18
N THR A 371 -5.80 -1.17 3.58
CA THR A 371 -5.39 -2.38 2.86
C THR A 371 -6.50 -3.44 2.79
N LEU A 372 -7.44 -3.43 3.75
CA LEU A 372 -8.62 -4.31 3.72
C LEU A 372 -9.73 -3.81 2.79
N LEU A 373 -9.73 -2.52 2.45
CA LEU A 373 -10.77 -1.93 1.62
C LEU A 373 -10.47 -2.24 0.16
N SER A 374 -11.38 -2.95 -0.50
CA SER A 374 -11.32 -3.06 -1.96
C SER A 374 -11.58 -1.69 -2.59
N PRO A 375 -10.79 -1.26 -3.60
CA PRO A 375 -11.08 -0.05 -4.33
C PRO A 375 -12.49 -0.13 -4.95
N GLY A 376 -13.31 0.91 -4.77
CA GLY A 376 -14.68 0.97 -5.29
C GLY A 376 -15.78 0.52 -4.33
N LEU A 377 -15.50 0.34 -3.03
CA LEU A 377 -16.55 0.22 -2.02
C LEU A 377 -17.41 1.50 -2.01
N GLY A 378 -18.73 1.32 -1.89
CA GLY A 378 -19.75 2.35 -2.06
C GLY A 378 -19.68 3.56 -1.10
N PRO A 379 -20.67 4.46 -1.19
CA PRO A 379 -20.54 5.86 -0.79
C PRO A 379 -20.33 6.15 0.71
N THR A 380 -20.50 5.17 1.60
CA THR A 380 -20.27 5.37 3.04
C THR A 380 -19.04 4.62 3.53
N LEU A 381 -17.91 5.32 3.53
CA LEU A 381 -16.72 4.86 4.27
C LEU A 381 -17.03 4.85 5.78
N PRO A 382 -16.54 3.84 6.53
CA PRO A 382 -16.65 3.86 7.98
C PRO A 382 -16.01 5.11 8.58
N SER A 383 -16.47 5.53 9.76
CA SER A 383 -15.88 6.68 10.44
C SER A 383 -14.37 6.49 10.67
N ARG A 384 -13.60 7.59 10.68
CA ARG A 384 -12.14 7.55 10.92
C ARG A 384 -11.78 6.75 12.17
N ARG A 385 -12.57 6.90 13.26
CA ARG A 385 -12.39 6.14 14.49
C ARG A 385 -12.58 4.63 14.27
N ALA A 386 -13.63 4.24 13.56
CA ALA A 386 -13.87 2.84 13.23
C ALA A 386 -12.74 2.24 12.37
N LEU A 387 -12.20 3.00 11.42
CA LEU A 387 -11.05 2.60 10.62
C LEU A 387 -9.79 2.42 11.47
N ILE A 388 -9.51 3.35 12.39
CA ILE A 388 -8.38 3.23 13.33
C ILE A 388 -8.51 1.96 14.18
N ASP A 389 -9.67 1.75 14.79
CA ASP A 389 -9.91 0.60 15.66
C ASP A 389 -9.79 -0.72 14.87
N LYS A 390 -10.40 -0.78 13.69
CA LYS A 390 -10.33 -1.94 12.79
C LYS A 390 -8.91 -2.23 12.33
N GLY A 391 -8.18 -1.20 11.93
CA GLY A 391 -6.80 -1.30 11.47
C GLY A 391 -5.88 -1.80 12.58
N ARG A 392 -6.02 -1.24 13.79
CA ARG A 392 -5.26 -1.68 14.96
C ARG A 392 -5.52 -3.14 15.29
N GLN A 393 -6.79 -3.54 15.34
CA GLN A 393 -7.17 -4.92 15.61
C GLN A 393 -6.60 -5.88 14.55
N THR A 394 -6.65 -5.48 13.27
CA THR A 394 -6.15 -6.29 12.16
C THR A 394 -4.65 -6.47 12.25
N ALA A 395 -3.91 -5.38 12.44
CA ALA A 395 -2.46 -5.43 12.57
C ALA A 395 -2.00 -6.32 13.73
N LEU A 396 -2.56 -6.10 14.92
CA LEU A 396 -2.21 -6.88 16.10
C LEU A 396 -2.56 -8.36 15.94
N ARG A 397 -3.63 -8.71 15.21
CA ARG A 397 -3.95 -10.11 14.89
C ARG A 397 -2.93 -10.74 13.96
N VAL A 398 -2.49 -10.00 12.93
CA VAL A 398 -1.45 -10.47 12.01
C VAL A 398 -0.13 -10.67 12.75
N ILE A 399 0.29 -9.70 13.57
CA ILE A 399 1.49 -9.79 14.40
C ILE A 399 1.40 -10.96 15.39
N ALA A 400 0.24 -11.12 16.06
CA ALA A 400 -0.01 -12.25 16.97
C ALA A 400 0.09 -13.60 16.25
N HIS A 401 -0.30 -13.67 14.98
CA HIS A 401 -0.17 -14.88 14.19
C HIS A 401 1.28 -15.20 13.85
N CYS A 402 2.08 -14.20 13.44
CA CYS A 402 3.52 -14.35 13.16
C CYS A 402 4.30 -14.83 14.39
N PHE A 403 4.01 -14.26 15.56
CA PHE A 403 4.78 -14.52 16.79
C PHE A 403 4.02 -15.39 17.80
N ALA A 404 3.09 -16.22 17.34
CA ALA A 404 2.27 -17.04 18.23
C ALA A 404 3.13 -17.93 19.15
N GLU A 405 4.13 -18.61 18.59
CA GLU A 405 5.03 -19.49 19.36
C GLU A 405 5.82 -18.70 20.42
N ASP A 406 6.31 -17.51 20.07
CA ASP A 406 7.08 -16.66 20.98
C ASP A 406 6.27 -16.14 22.16
N ILE A 407 4.98 -15.91 21.94
CA ILE A 407 4.04 -15.40 22.93
C ILE A 407 3.45 -16.55 23.78
N GLU A 408 3.18 -17.72 23.18
CA GLU A 408 2.62 -18.92 23.86
C GLU A 408 3.49 -19.45 25.01
N ASP A 409 4.78 -19.15 24.97
CA ASP A 409 5.73 -19.51 26.04
C ASP A 409 5.59 -18.67 27.32
N GLY A 410 4.78 -17.61 27.32
CA GLY A 410 4.59 -16.72 28.47
C GLY A 410 5.11 -15.31 28.24
N ASN A 411 5.98 -15.13 27.23
CA ASN A 411 6.66 -13.88 26.99
C ASN A 411 5.73 -12.83 26.39
N SER A 412 6.06 -11.56 26.62
CA SER A 412 5.51 -10.45 25.84
C SER A 412 6.50 -10.05 24.76
N ILE A 413 6.02 -9.54 23.63
CA ILE A 413 6.86 -8.95 22.59
C ILE A 413 6.73 -7.43 22.65
N ALA A 414 7.84 -6.72 22.52
CA ALA A 414 7.87 -5.27 22.50
C ALA A 414 8.65 -4.76 21.29
N PHE A 415 8.24 -3.61 20.77
CA PHE A 415 8.82 -2.98 19.58
C PHE A 415 9.47 -1.66 19.95
N SER A 416 10.64 -1.40 19.39
CA SER A 416 11.40 -0.17 19.59
C SER A 416 12.20 0.19 18.34
N SER A 417 12.91 1.32 18.38
CA SER A 417 13.84 1.71 17.32
C SER A 417 14.99 0.72 17.07
N SER A 418 15.27 -0.17 18.03
CA SER A 418 16.26 -1.26 17.89
C SER A 418 15.67 -2.56 17.32
N GLY A 419 14.38 -2.55 16.94
CA GLY A 419 13.63 -3.73 16.51
C GLY A 419 12.80 -4.36 17.63
N MET A 420 12.26 -5.55 17.32
CA MET A 420 11.46 -6.36 18.23
C MET A 420 12.35 -7.09 19.25
N TYR A 421 11.90 -7.11 20.51
CA TYR A 421 12.55 -7.89 21.56
C TYR A 421 11.51 -8.55 22.48
N ARG A 422 11.94 -9.62 23.15
CA ARG A 422 11.10 -10.39 24.07
C ARG A 422 11.28 -9.88 25.49
N LEU A 423 10.15 -9.75 26.19
CA LEU A 423 10.07 -9.46 27.60
C LEU A 423 9.65 -10.73 28.34
N PRO A 424 10.37 -11.13 29.41
CA PRO A 424 9.98 -12.29 30.22
C PRO A 424 8.56 -12.13 30.77
N ALA A 425 7.87 -13.25 30.94
CA ALA A 425 6.61 -13.28 31.68
C ALA A 425 6.81 -12.69 33.09
N ALA A 426 6.02 -11.69 33.47
CA ALA A 426 6.02 -11.11 34.82
C ALA A 426 5.39 -12.08 35.85
#